data_AF-A0A522F773-F1
#
_entry.id   AF-A0A522F773-F1
#
_cell.length_a   1.000
_cell.length_b   1.000
_cell.length_c   1.000
_cell.angle_alpha   90.00
_cell.angle_beta   90.00
_cell.angle_gamma   90.00
#
_symmetry.space_group_name_H-M   'P 1'
#
loop_
_entity.id
_entity.type
_entity.pdbx_description
1 polymer ?
#
loop_
_entity_poly.entity_id
_entity_poly.type
_entity_poly.pdbx_seq_one_letter_code
_entity_poly.pdbx_strand_id
1 'polypeptide(L)'
;MKAKQITALESYFKTENEHWNGFTFEMLCEVLQQGQFENPELPLQLFDNATNMFCDKHETPLQAIEQFAGELDKHKLTAIQKIFLYKWVCKYLNGTEYEKLDLTPTKDLLEGKYEKLKAENEPVKPLVKNIREMLKEIMQKEASLLPETLKGLDPVQRLNILCKLMPYVFPKVEAVDSEKGEPGN
;
A
#
# COMPACT_ATOMS: atom_id res chain seq x y z
N MET A 1 13.35 0.15 22.49
CA MET A 1 12.35 0.81 23.36
C MET A 1 12.84 0.84 24.79
N LYS A 2 12.43 1.83 25.59
CA LYS A 2 12.74 1.88 27.04
C LYS A 2 11.79 0.95 27.80
N ALA A 3 12.24 0.32 28.88
CA ALA A 3 11.44 -0.66 29.66
C ALA A 3 10.04 -0.14 30.06
N LYS A 4 9.92 1.13 30.47
CA LYS A 4 8.64 1.76 30.81
C LYS A 4 7.65 1.81 29.65
N GLN A 5 8.13 2.02 28.43
CA GLN A 5 7.30 2.06 27.22
C GLN A 5 6.79 0.67 26.86
N ILE A 6 7.61 -0.37 27.06
CA ILE A 6 7.20 -1.76 26.85
C ILE A 6 6.09 -2.14 27.83
N THR A 7 6.25 -1.80 29.12
CA THR A 7 5.21 -2.06 30.14
C THR A 7 3.90 -1.33 29.83
N ALA A 8 3.97 -0.09 29.32
CA ALA A 8 2.78 0.64 28.89
C ALA A 8 2.06 -0.06 27.72
N LEU A 9 2.80 -0.45 26.67
CA LEU A 9 2.23 -1.18 25.53
C LEU A 9 1.64 -2.53 25.93
N GLU A 10 2.29 -3.26 26.83
CA GLU A 10 1.79 -4.54 27.34
C GLU A 10 0.46 -4.42 28.07
N SER A 11 0.19 -3.30 28.72
CA SER A 11 -1.08 -3.10 29.43
C SER A 11 -2.30 -3.10 28.50
N TYR A 12 -2.13 -2.77 27.22
CA TYR A 12 -3.21 -2.79 26.23
C TYR A 12 -3.62 -4.19 25.77
N PHE A 13 -2.78 -5.21 25.95
CA PHE A 13 -3.06 -6.59 25.50
C PHE A 13 -2.85 -7.67 26.56
N LYS A 14 -2.64 -7.27 27.83
CA LYS A 14 -2.62 -8.17 28.99
C LYS A 14 -3.82 -7.91 29.89
N THR A 15 -5.02 -7.86 29.30
CA THR A 15 -6.29 -7.70 30.02
C THR A 15 -6.95 -9.05 30.27
N GLU A 16 -8.07 -9.08 30.99
CA GLU A 16 -8.90 -10.29 31.14
C GLU A 16 -9.67 -10.65 29.85
N ASN A 17 -9.77 -9.73 28.89
CA ASN A 17 -10.51 -9.92 27.64
C ASN A 17 -9.59 -10.47 26.54
N GLU A 18 -9.67 -11.78 26.29
CA GLU A 18 -8.85 -12.45 25.26
C GLU A 18 -9.09 -11.92 23.85
N HIS A 19 -10.34 -11.60 23.51
CA HIS A 19 -10.71 -11.05 22.20
C HIS A 19 -10.04 -9.70 21.98
N TRP A 20 -10.17 -8.80 22.96
CA TRP A 20 -9.49 -7.51 22.97
C TRP A 20 -7.96 -7.66 22.85
N ASN A 21 -7.36 -8.53 23.67
CA ASN A 21 -5.92 -8.76 23.69
C ASN A 21 -5.40 -9.24 22.32
N GLY A 22 -6.16 -10.11 21.64
CA GLY A 22 -5.81 -10.57 20.30
C GLY A 22 -5.75 -9.43 19.29
N PHE A 23 -6.77 -8.58 19.27
CA PHE A 23 -6.84 -7.42 18.37
C PHE A 23 -5.77 -6.38 18.66
N THR A 24 -5.57 -5.98 19.93
CA THR A 24 -4.59 -4.96 20.29
C THR A 24 -3.16 -5.43 20.06
N PHE A 25 -2.87 -6.72 20.31
CA PHE A 25 -1.57 -7.29 20.01
C PHE A 25 -1.29 -7.35 18.50
N GLU A 26 -2.26 -7.79 17.69
CA GLU A 26 -2.13 -7.84 16.24
C GLU A 26 -1.95 -6.41 15.66
N MET A 27 -2.71 -5.44 16.16
CA MET A 27 -2.59 -4.04 15.79
C MET A 27 -1.20 -3.49 16.12
N LEU A 28 -0.69 -3.75 17.32
CA LEU A 28 0.65 -3.33 17.73
C LEU A 28 1.72 -3.92 16.81
N CYS A 29 1.60 -5.20 16.44
CA CYS A 29 2.51 -5.84 15.48
C CYS A 29 2.49 -5.11 14.13
N GLU A 30 1.32 -4.77 13.59
CA GLU A 30 1.20 -4.05 12.32
C GLU A 30 1.77 -2.62 12.42
N VAL A 31 1.52 -1.90 13.52
CA VAL A 31 2.10 -0.57 13.79
C VAL A 31 3.64 -0.61 13.76
N LEU A 32 4.23 -1.59 14.44
CA LEU A 32 5.69 -1.74 14.51
C LEU A 32 6.30 -2.13 13.16
N GLN A 33 5.59 -2.94 12.37
CA GLN A 33 6.05 -3.35 11.03
C GLN A 33 6.00 -2.20 10.01
N GLN A 34 4.93 -1.40 10.02
CA GLN A 34 4.76 -0.32 9.05
C GLN A 34 5.64 0.89 9.33
N GLY A 35 6.03 1.12 10.59
CA GLY A 35 6.89 2.26 10.98
C GLY A 35 6.26 3.63 10.73
N GLN A 36 4.94 3.71 10.57
CA GLN A 36 4.22 4.95 10.24
C GLN A 36 3.95 5.82 11.46
N PHE A 37 4.11 5.30 12.68
CA PHE A 37 3.86 6.01 13.93
C PHE A 37 5.16 6.15 14.72
N GLU A 38 5.54 7.38 15.06
CA GLU A 38 6.72 7.64 15.90
C GLU A 38 6.55 7.07 17.31
N ASN A 39 5.34 7.18 17.87
CA ASN A 39 4.95 6.55 19.11
C ASN A 39 3.93 5.43 18.87
N PRO A 40 4.30 4.15 19.03
CA PRO A 40 3.39 3.01 18.86
C PRO A 40 2.25 2.94 19.87
N GLU A 41 2.33 3.68 20.98
CA GLU A 41 1.27 3.75 21.99
C GLU A 41 0.09 4.63 21.53
N LEU A 42 0.37 5.69 20.77
CA LEU A 42 -0.66 6.62 20.27
C LEU A 42 -1.78 5.91 19.48
N PRO A 43 -1.50 5.05 18.48
CA PRO A 43 -2.56 4.37 17.75
C PRO A 43 -3.36 3.40 18.63
N LEU A 44 -2.74 2.75 19.63
CA LEU A 44 -3.46 1.89 20.58
C LEU A 44 -4.40 2.70 21.49
N GLN A 45 -3.93 3.84 21.99
CA GLN A 45 -4.73 4.75 22.80
C GLN A 45 -5.93 5.28 22.01
N LEU A 46 -5.73 5.72 20.77
CA LEU A 46 -6.81 6.23 19.93
C LEU A 46 -7.82 5.13 19.55
N PHE A 47 -7.35 3.89 19.38
CA PHE A 47 -8.20 2.75 19.12
C PHE A 47 -9.09 2.42 20.34
N ASP A 48 -8.52 2.35 21.54
CA ASP A 48 -9.26 2.14 22.79
C ASP A 48 -10.29 3.24 23.06
N ASN A 49 -9.88 4.51 22.88
CA ASN A 49 -10.80 5.65 22.99
C ASN A 49 -11.96 5.54 22.01
N ALA A 50 -11.70 5.14 20.76
CA ALA A 50 -12.73 4.97 19.74
C ALA A 50 -13.72 3.87 20.11
N THR A 51 -13.25 2.71 20.54
CA THR A 51 -14.13 1.58 20.88
C THR A 51 -15.03 1.92 22.06
N ASN A 52 -14.50 2.58 23.08
CA ASN A 52 -15.30 3.05 24.22
C ASN A 52 -16.31 4.12 23.79
N MET A 53 -15.89 5.10 22.99
CA MET A 53 -16.77 6.15 22.47
C MET A 53 -17.95 5.60 21.65
N PHE A 54 -17.71 4.59 20.81
CA PHE A 54 -18.76 3.99 19.99
C PHE A 54 -19.74 3.15 20.79
N CYS A 55 -19.30 2.52 21.88
CA CYS A 55 -20.20 1.84 22.82
C CYS A 55 -21.06 2.85 23.59
N ASP A 56 -20.45 3.92 24.10
CA ASP A 56 -21.14 4.94 24.90
C ASP A 56 -22.17 5.74 24.09
N LYS A 57 -21.91 5.98 22.80
CA LYS A 57 -22.71 6.83 21.91
C LYS A 57 -23.42 6.05 20.80
N HIS A 58 -23.73 4.78 21.04
CA HIS A 58 -24.41 3.92 20.08
C HIS A 58 -25.77 4.48 19.61
N GLU A 59 -26.48 5.25 20.45
CA GLU A 59 -27.73 5.92 20.10
C GLU A 59 -27.56 7.12 19.14
N THR A 60 -26.35 7.70 19.07
CA THR A 60 -26.04 8.86 18.21
C THR A 60 -24.80 8.61 17.34
N PRO A 61 -24.88 7.64 16.40
CA PRO A 61 -23.72 7.14 15.66
C PRO A 61 -23.00 8.21 14.83
N LEU A 62 -23.74 9.14 14.23
CA LEU A 62 -23.15 10.25 13.46
C LEU A 62 -22.27 11.15 14.35
N GLN A 63 -22.74 11.48 15.55
CA GLN A 63 -22.00 12.31 16.49
C GLN A 63 -20.74 11.60 16.98
N ALA A 64 -20.84 10.29 17.27
CA ALA A 64 -19.68 9.49 17.67
C ALA A 64 -18.59 9.51 16.60
N ILE A 65 -18.97 9.34 15.32
CA ILE A 65 -18.00 9.31 14.22
C ILE A 65 -17.39 10.70 13.96
N GLU A 66 -18.16 11.78 14.10
CA GLU A 66 -17.62 13.14 14.01
C GLU A 66 -16.63 13.45 15.15
N GLN A 67 -16.93 12.98 16.36
CA GLN A 67 -16.04 13.15 17.50
C GLN A 67 -14.75 12.35 17.36
N PHE A 68 -14.84 11.11 16.89
CA PHE A 68 -13.67 10.31 16.55
C PHE A 68 -12.81 11.02 15.50
N ALA A 69 -13.41 11.52 14.41
CA ALA A 69 -12.69 12.29 13.39
C ALA A 69 -11.99 13.53 14.00
N GLY A 70 -12.70 14.28 14.84
CA GLY A 70 -12.14 15.44 15.53
C GLY A 70 -11.03 15.10 16.52
N GLU A 71 -11.07 13.91 17.14
CA GLU A 71 -9.98 13.42 17.99
C GLU A 71 -8.73 13.12 17.15
N LEU A 72 -8.88 12.43 16.01
CA LEU A 72 -7.78 12.17 15.09
C LEU A 72 -7.12 13.46 14.56
N ASP A 73 -7.92 14.50 14.33
CA ASP A 73 -7.42 15.81 13.85
C ASP A 73 -6.55 16.53 14.88
N LYS A 74 -6.79 16.33 16.19
CA LYS A 74 -5.96 16.92 17.27
C LYS A 74 -4.52 16.41 17.25
N HIS A 75 -4.33 15.17 16.80
CA HIS A 75 -3.03 14.49 16.79
C HIS A 75 -2.22 14.72 15.49
N LYS A 76 -2.70 15.61 14.59
CA LYS A 76 -2.03 15.94 13.31
C LYS A 76 -1.66 14.71 12.47
N LEU A 77 -2.51 13.68 12.51
CA LEU A 77 -2.27 12.42 11.81
C LEU A 77 -2.30 12.61 10.29
N THR A 78 -1.44 11.87 9.58
CA THR A 78 -1.47 11.79 8.12
C THR A 78 -2.72 11.02 7.66
N ALA A 79 -3.09 11.15 6.39
CA ALA A 79 -4.22 10.41 5.84
C ALA A 79 -4.03 8.89 5.99
N ILE A 80 -2.81 8.38 5.77
CA ILE A 80 -2.47 6.95 5.93
C ILE A 80 -2.68 6.49 7.37
N GLN A 81 -2.24 7.28 8.36
CA GLN A 81 -2.43 6.98 9.78
C GLN A 81 -3.91 6.98 10.18
N LYS A 82 -4.70 7.92 9.63
CA LYS A 82 -6.16 7.95 9.85
C LYS A 82 -6.83 6.72 9.25
N ILE A 83 -6.53 6.39 7.99
CA ILE A 83 -7.05 5.19 7.31
C ILE A 83 -6.74 3.93 8.11
N PHE A 84 -5.52 3.83 8.64
CA PHE A 84 -5.11 2.73 9.50
C PHE A 84 -6.00 2.59 10.74
N LEU A 85 -6.26 3.69 11.45
CA LEU A 85 -7.13 3.67 12.64
C LEU A 85 -8.58 3.33 12.29
N TYR A 86 -9.15 3.94 11.25
CA TYR A 86 -10.50 3.60 10.78
C TYR A 86 -10.62 2.11 10.42
N LYS A 87 -9.64 1.55 9.69
CA LYS A 87 -9.60 0.12 9.35
C LYS A 87 -9.66 -0.75 10.61
N TRP A 88 -8.83 -0.45 11.61
CA TRP A 88 -8.75 -1.25 12.82
C TRP A 88 -10.00 -1.18 13.69
N VAL A 89 -10.58 0.02 13.84
CA VAL A 89 -11.86 0.18 14.55
C VAL A 89 -12.97 -0.58 13.82
N CYS A 90 -13.10 -0.45 12.49
CA CYS A 90 -14.08 -1.22 11.72
C CYS A 90 -13.88 -2.73 11.92
N LYS A 91 -12.63 -3.21 11.82
CA LYS A 91 -12.28 -4.63 11.99
C LYS A 91 -12.72 -5.14 13.37
N TYR A 92 -12.45 -4.38 14.43
CA TYR A 92 -12.84 -4.77 15.78
C TYR A 92 -14.35 -4.75 15.99
N LEU A 93 -15.04 -3.68 15.59
CA LEU A 93 -16.49 -3.57 15.73
C LEU A 93 -17.21 -4.68 14.96
N ASN A 94 -16.74 -5.03 13.75
CA ASN A 94 -17.31 -6.11 12.95
C ASN A 94 -17.04 -7.50 13.54
N GLY A 95 -15.86 -7.70 14.15
CA GLY A 95 -15.47 -8.95 14.79
C GLY A 95 -15.98 -9.14 16.21
N THR A 96 -16.72 -8.17 16.77
CA THR A 96 -17.18 -8.20 18.17
C THR A 96 -18.71 -8.28 18.23
N GLU A 97 -19.21 -9.23 19.02
CA GLU A 97 -20.63 -9.36 19.36
C GLU A 97 -20.93 -8.58 20.66
N TYR A 98 -22.04 -7.84 20.66
CA TYR A 98 -22.45 -7.01 21.79
C TYR A 98 -23.83 -7.47 22.27
N GLU A 99 -23.94 -7.91 23.53
CA GLU A 99 -25.17 -8.52 24.06
C GLU A 99 -26.38 -7.56 24.08
N LYS A 100 -26.14 -6.25 24.23
CA LYS A 100 -27.20 -5.25 24.48
C LYS A 100 -27.05 -3.95 23.68
N LEU A 101 -26.11 -3.90 22.74
CA LEU A 101 -25.83 -2.70 21.95
C LEU A 101 -26.03 -3.00 20.47
N ASP A 102 -26.94 -2.27 19.82
CA ASP A 102 -27.00 -2.25 18.37
C ASP A 102 -26.00 -1.22 17.83
N LEU A 103 -24.88 -1.73 17.34
CA LEU A 103 -23.84 -0.93 16.70
C LEU A 103 -23.91 -0.98 15.17
N THR A 104 -24.95 -1.60 14.59
CA THR A 104 -25.09 -1.71 13.12
C THR A 104 -25.01 -0.34 12.43
N PRO A 105 -25.73 0.71 12.90
CA PRO A 105 -25.63 2.04 12.28
C PRO A 105 -24.22 2.62 12.35
N THR A 106 -23.53 2.42 13.47
CA THR A 106 -22.14 2.88 13.66
C THR A 106 -21.19 2.15 12.73
N LYS A 107 -21.32 0.82 12.60
CA LYS A 107 -20.50 -0.01 11.71
C LYS A 107 -20.64 0.46 10.25
N ASP A 108 -21.87 0.60 9.77
CA ASP A 108 -22.16 0.99 8.38
C ASP A 108 -21.60 2.39 8.05
N LEU A 109 -21.82 3.35 8.94
CA LEU A 109 -21.35 4.72 8.74
C LEU A 109 -19.82 4.82 8.83
N LEU A 110 -19.21 4.08 9.76
CA LEU A 110 -17.75 4.05 9.92
C LEU A 110 -17.08 3.40 8.72
N GLU A 111 -17.65 2.32 8.20
CA GLU A 111 -17.19 1.65 6.98
C GLU A 111 -17.32 2.57 5.75
N GLY A 112 -18.44 3.29 5.63
CA GLY A 112 -18.62 4.31 4.59
C GLY A 112 -17.57 5.42 4.66
N LYS A 113 -17.24 5.92 5.86
CA LYS A 113 -16.16 6.91 6.03
C LYS A 113 -14.78 6.34 5.70
N TYR A 114 -14.51 5.11 6.12
CA TYR A 114 -13.26 4.42 5.82
C TYR A 114 -13.05 4.27 4.31
N GLU A 115 -14.03 3.73 3.57
CA GLU A 115 -13.91 3.52 2.14
C GLU A 115 -13.79 4.85 1.37
N LYS A 116 -14.52 5.89 1.80
CA LYS A 116 -14.37 7.23 1.23
C LYS A 116 -12.95 7.77 1.43
N LEU A 117 -12.43 7.72 2.65
CA LEU A 117 -11.09 8.24 2.98
C LEU A 117 -10.00 7.44 2.24
N LYS A 118 -10.17 6.13 2.15
CA LYS A 118 -9.30 5.24 1.38
C LYS A 118 -9.32 5.58 -0.10
N ALA A 119 -10.49 5.76 -0.72
CA ALA A 119 -10.62 6.11 -2.13
C ALA A 119 -10.00 7.48 -2.48
N GLU A 120 -10.14 8.47 -1.58
CA GLU A 120 -9.53 9.80 -1.74
C GLU A 120 -7.99 9.77 -1.67
N ASN A 121 -7.41 8.74 -1.04
CA ASN A 121 -5.96 8.62 -0.80
C ASN A 121 -5.34 7.39 -1.49
N GLU A 122 -6.13 6.59 -2.21
CA GLU A 122 -5.62 5.49 -3.02
C GLU A 122 -4.86 6.09 -4.20
N PRO A 123 -3.60 5.71 -4.44
CA PRO A 123 -2.89 6.18 -5.62
C PRO A 123 -3.73 5.79 -6.84
N VAL A 124 -4.01 6.76 -7.72
CA VAL A 124 -4.74 6.52 -8.98
C VAL A 124 -4.12 5.29 -9.62
N LYS A 125 -4.85 4.16 -9.60
CA LYS A 125 -4.38 2.94 -10.26
C LYS A 125 -4.12 3.35 -11.70
N PRO A 126 -2.86 3.35 -12.17
CA PRO A 126 -2.60 3.79 -13.52
C PRO A 126 -3.44 2.92 -14.43
N LEU A 127 -4.35 3.55 -15.17
CA LEU A 127 -5.11 2.87 -16.20
C LEU A 127 -4.11 2.06 -17.04
N VAL A 128 -4.47 0.88 -17.52
CA VAL A 128 -3.56 -0.01 -18.27
C VAL A 128 -2.80 0.73 -19.39
N LYS A 129 -3.41 1.78 -19.96
CA LYS A 129 -2.79 2.72 -20.90
C LYS A 129 -1.55 3.42 -20.33
N ASN A 130 -1.62 3.95 -19.11
CA ASN A 130 -0.52 4.63 -18.41
C ASN A 130 0.63 3.67 -18.10
N ILE A 131 0.34 2.40 -17.76
CA ILE A 131 1.39 1.38 -17.54
C ILE A 131 2.14 1.10 -18.86
N ARG A 132 1.41 0.94 -19.97
CA ARG A 132 2.02 0.74 -21.30
C ARG A 132 2.88 1.93 -21.71
N GLU A 133 2.40 3.15 -21.48
CA GLU A 133 3.14 4.38 -21.78
C GLU A 133 4.42 4.48 -20.94
N MET A 134 4.32 4.25 -19.63
CA MET A 134 5.49 4.26 -18.74
C MET A 134 6.53 3.19 -19.10
N LEU A 135 6.09 1.95 -19.40
CA LEU A 135 6.99 0.88 -19.85
C LEU A 135 7.65 1.23 -21.18
N LYS A 136 6.91 1.83 -22.11
CA LYS A 136 7.45 2.29 -23.40
C LYS A 136 8.51 3.36 -23.20
N GLU A 137 8.27 4.33 -22.32
CA GLU A 137 9.25 5.37 -21.98
C GLU A 137 10.52 4.78 -21.37
N ILE A 138 10.40 3.83 -20.44
CA ILE A 138 11.56 3.15 -19.83
C ILE A 138 12.37 2.43 -20.91
N MET A 139 11.72 1.60 -21.73
CA MET A 139 12.40 0.87 -22.81
C MET A 139 13.07 1.82 -23.82
N GLN A 140 12.43 2.93 -24.16
CA GLN A 140 13.01 3.94 -25.06
C GLN A 140 14.22 4.65 -24.44
N LYS A 141 14.14 5.02 -23.16
CA LYS A 141 15.26 5.61 -22.43
C LYS A 141 16.45 4.67 -22.36
N GLU A 142 16.24 3.42 -21.96
CA GLU A 142 17.29 2.40 -21.91
C GLU A 142 17.93 2.17 -23.29
N ALA A 143 17.11 2.04 -24.34
CA ALA A 143 17.63 1.87 -25.70
C ALA A 143 18.41 3.10 -26.19
N SER A 144 18.02 4.32 -25.80
CA SER A 144 18.74 5.55 -26.15
C SER A 144 20.09 5.69 -25.44
N LEU A 145 20.25 5.07 -24.27
CA LEU A 145 21.49 5.07 -23.48
C LEU A 145 22.46 3.97 -23.90
N LEU A 146 22.02 2.97 -24.68
CA LEU A 146 22.86 1.88 -25.18
C LEU A 146 24.22 2.33 -25.73
N PRO A 147 24.34 3.40 -26.56
CA PRO A 147 25.63 3.84 -27.07
C PRO A 147 26.62 4.22 -25.96
N GLU A 148 26.16 4.90 -24.92
CA GLU A 148 26.99 5.27 -23.77
C GLU A 148 27.33 4.04 -22.91
N THR A 149 26.35 3.17 -22.65
CA THR A 149 26.56 1.91 -21.92
C THR A 149 27.60 1.04 -22.62
N LEU A 150 27.54 0.93 -23.96
CA LEU A 150 28.49 0.14 -24.76
C LEU A 150 29.90 0.74 -24.81
N LYS A 151 30.05 2.06 -24.62
CA LYS A 151 31.38 2.70 -24.55
C LYS A 151 32.15 2.30 -23.28
N GLY A 152 31.43 2.01 -22.19
CA GLY A 152 32.03 1.62 -20.91
C GLY A 152 32.49 0.16 -20.83
N LEU A 153 32.25 -0.66 -21.87
CA LEU A 153 32.61 -2.07 -21.89
C LEU A 153 33.97 -2.33 -22.52
N ASP A 154 34.63 -3.40 -22.09
CA ASP A 154 35.86 -3.88 -22.71
C ASP A 154 35.62 -4.24 -24.20
N PRO A 155 36.63 -4.07 -25.09
CA PRO A 155 36.46 -4.25 -26.53
C PRO A 155 35.84 -5.59 -26.94
N VAL A 156 36.21 -6.68 -26.28
CA VAL A 156 35.70 -8.03 -26.57
C VAL A 156 34.22 -8.17 -26.18
N GLN A 157 33.83 -7.61 -25.03
CA GLN A 157 32.44 -7.63 -24.56
C GLN A 157 31.56 -6.76 -25.44
N ARG A 158 32.04 -5.57 -25.80
CA ARG A 158 31.35 -4.67 -26.73
C ARG A 158 31.12 -5.34 -28.08
N LEU A 159 32.14 -5.98 -28.64
CA LEU A 159 32.02 -6.72 -29.91
C LEU A 159 30.96 -7.82 -29.81
N ASN A 160 30.98 -8.64 -28.76
CA ASN A 160 30.01 -9.71 -28.55
C ASN A 160 28.57 -9.17 -28.49
N ILE A 161 28.33 -8.08 -27.76
CA ILE A 161 26.99 -7.48 -27.68
C ILE A 161 26.56 -6.90 -29.04
N LEU A 162 27.45 -6.20 -29.76
CA LEU A 162 27.14 -5.69 -31.10
C LEU A 162 26.76 -6.82 -32.07
N CYS A 163 27.46 -7.96 -32.04
CA CYS A 163 27.11 -9.13 -32.84
C CYS A 163 25.71 -9.68 -32.52
N LYS A 164 25.28 -9.63 -31.25
CA LYS A 164 23.93 -10.03 -30.85
C LYS A 164 22.86 -9.03 -31.26
N LEU A 165 23.20 -7.76 -31.42
CA LEU A 165 22.28 -6.70 -31.85
C LEU A 165 22.15 -6.59 -33.38
N MET A 166 23.15 -7.05 -34.15
CA MET A 166 23.15 -7.02 -35.62
C MET A 166 21.85 -7.56 -36.28
N PRO A 167 21.27 -8.69 -35.85
CA PRO A 167 20.06 -9.24 -36.47
C PRO A 167 18.83 -8.33 -36.39
N TYR A 168 18.81 -7.40 -35.43
CA TYR A 168 17.71 -6.46 -35.23
C TYR A 168 17.85 -5.17 -36.07
N VAL A 169 19.03 -4.93 -36.64
CA VAL A 169 19.34 -3.74 -37.45
C VAL A 169 19.44 -4.08 -38.93
N PHE A 170 19.96 -5.26 -39.26
CA PHE A 170 20.11 -5.66 -40.65
C PHE A 170 18.77 -6.02 -41.29
N PRO A 171 18.59 -5.67 -42.58
CA PRO A 171 17.43 -6.11 -43.34
C PRO A 171 17.38 -7.63 -43.35
N LYS A 172 16.17 -8.20 -43.35
CA LYS A 172 16.00 -9.64 -43.54
C LYS A 172 16.62 -10.01 -44.87
N VAL A 173 17.63 -10.88 -44.83
CA VAL A 173 18.23 -11.43 -46.03
C VAL A 173 17.28 -12.51 -46.53
N GLU A 174 16.52 -12.21 -47.58
CA GLU A 174 15.74 -13.23 -48.26
C GLU A 174 16.69 -14.22 -48.92
N ALA A 175 16.39 -15.51 -48.83
CA ALA A 175 17.14 -16.53 -49.55
C ALA A 175 17.02 -16.22 -51.06
N VAL A 176 18.16 -16.01 -51.71
CA VAL A 176 18.22 -15.80 -53.14
C VAL A 176 18.26 -17.18 -53.81
N ASP A 177 17.30 -17.45 -54.69
CA ASP A 177 17.33 -18.65 -55.53
C ASP A 177 18.59 -18.67 -56.39
N SER A 178 19.18 -19.85 -56.54
CA SER A 178 20.47 -20.07 -57.22
C SER A 178 20.51 -19.54 -58.66
N GLU A 179 19.34 -19.43 -59.31
CA GLU A 179 19.19 -19.00 -60.71
C GLU A 179 19.06 -17.47 -60.86
N LYS A 180 18.99 -16.72 -59.74
CA LYS A 180 18.78 -15.28 -59.75
C LYS A 180 20.06 -14.55 -60.16
N GLY A 181 20.21 -14.31 -61.46
CA GLY A 181 21.36 -13.62 -62.07
C GLY A 181 22.07 -14.43 -63.16
N GLU A 182 21.63 -15.65 -63.45
CA GLU A 182 22.15 -16.40 -64.59
C GLU A 182 21.52 -15.89 -65.90
N PRO A 183 22.31 -15.67 -66.97
CA PRO A 183 21.76 -15.29 -68.27
C PRO A 183 20.92 -16.45 -68.81
N GLY A 184 19.64 -16.20 -69.07
CA GLY A 184 18.73 -17.20 -69.63
C GLY A 184 19.21 -17.69 -71.00
N ASN A 185 19.15 -19.02 -71.19
CA ASN A 185 19.29 -19.68 -72.49
C ASN A 185 18.11 -19.38 -73.42
#